data_AF-A0AAU0Y2F5-F1
#
_entry.id   AF-A0AAU0Y2F5-F1
#
_cell.length_a   1.000
_cell.length_b   1.000
_cell.length_c   1.000
_cell.angle_alpha   90.00
_cell.angle_beta   90.00
_cell.angle_gamma   90.00
#
_symmetry.space_group_name_H-M   'P 1'
#
loop_
_entity.id
_entity.type
_entity.pdbx_description
1 polymer ?
#
loop_
_entity_poly.entity_id
_entity_poly.type
_entity_poly.pdbx_seq_one_letter_code
_entity_poly.pdbx_strand_id
1 'polypeptide(L)'
;MKFTIIGDWYTVPDLASAFAVVAEGDTYEEAKANAAVSVLEHFPHRANGEDGETPETLWGGDYGAYVVGVFVGDLSSEAVEGPTFELIA
;
A
#
# COMPACT_ATOMS: atom_id res chain seq x y z
N MET A 1 9.53 7.43 -11.80
CA MET A 1 8.88 6.28 -12.50
C MET A 1 7.64 5.88 -11.71
N LYS A 2 6.57 5.44 -12.38
CA LYS A 2 5.32 5.08 -11.70
C LYS A 2 5.22 3.57 -11.48
N PHE A 3 4.80 3.19 -10.28
CA PHE A 3 4.57 1.81 -9.86
C PHE A 3 3.15 1.65 -9.34
N THR A 4 2.53 0.52 -9.64
CA THR A 4 1.31 0.07 -8.97
C THR A 4 1.67 -1.07 -8.06
N ILE A 5 1.44 -0.90 -6.77
CA ILE A 5 1.67 -1.91 -5.74
C ILE A 5 0.31 -2.40 -5.29
N ILE A 6 0.06 -3.70 -5.44
CA ILE A 6 -1.13 -4.33 -4.90
C ILE A 6 -0.74 -4.90 -3.54
N GLY A 7 -1.47 -4.51 -2.51
CA GLY A 7 -1.25 -4.93 -1.14
C GLY A 7 -2.51 -5.49 -0.49
N ASP A 8 -2.32 -6.26 0.57
CA ASP A 8 -3.41 -6.86 1.34
C ASP A 8 -2.96 -7.09 2.79
N TRP A 9 -3.92 -7.35 3.68
CA TRP A 9 -3.72 -7.46 5.12
C TRP A 9 -4.00 -8.89 5.61
N TYR A 10 -3.11 -9.45 6.44
CA TYR A 10 -3.35 -10.77 7.01
C TYR A 10 -4.21 -10.66 8.27
N THR A 11 -5.44 -11.18 8.22
CA THR A 11 -6.29 -11.38 9.41
C THR A 11 -6.54 -10.10 10.23
N VAL A 12 -6.70 -8.96 9.58
CA VAL A 12 -7.02 -7.68 10.24
C VAL A 12 -8.50 -7.39 9.98
N PRO A 13 -9.41 -7.60 10.96
CA PRO A 13 -10.86 -7.57 10.71
C PRO A 13 -11.43 -6.18 10.39
N ASP A 14 -10.69 -5.12 10.73
CA ASP A 14 -11.01 -3.72 10.46
C ASP A 14 -10.69 -3.30 9.02
N LEU A 15 -9.81 -4.03 8.33
CA LEU A 15 -9.44 -3.82 6.93
C LEU A 15 -9.65 -5.13 6.15
N ALA A 16 -10.92 -5.41 5.82
CA ALA A 16 -11.32 -6.63 5.11
C ALA A 16 -11.08 -6.58 3.59
N SER A 17 -10.63 -5.43 3.06
CA SER A 17 -10.47 -5.21 1.63
C SER A 17 -9.00 -5.15 1.24
N ALA A 18 -8.64 -5.89 0.20
CA ALA A 18 -7.37 -5.70 -0.49
C ALA A 18 -7.29 -4.28 -1.07
N PHE A 19 -6.09 -3.77 -1.29
CA PHE A 19 -5.86 -2.43 -1.78
C PHE A 19 -4.84 -2.40 -2.91
N ALA A 20 -4.95 -1.38 -3.76
CA ALA A 20 -3.93 -1.05 -4.73
C ALA A 20 -3.48 0.39 -4.50
N VAL A 21 -2.18 0.60 -4.49
CA VAL A 21 -1.58 1.92 -4.34
C VAL A 21 -0.73 2.25 -5.56
N VAL A 22 -0.96 3.43 -6.13
CA VAL A 22 -0.17 3.96 -7.24
C VAL A 22 0.83 4.96 -6.67
N ALA A 23 2.12 4.65 -6.77
CA ALA A 23 3.18 5.48 -6.22
C ALA A 23 4.28 5.76 -7.24
N GLU A 24 4.87 6.94 -7.15
CA GLU A 24 6.02 7.32 -7.97
C GLU A 24 7.32 7.19 -7.18
N GLY A 25 8.41 6.80 -7.86
CA GLY A 25 9.77 6.84 -7.35
C GLY A 25 10.79 6.62 -8.48
N ASP A 26 12.03 7.06 -8.28
CA ASP A 26 13.13 6.80 -9.22
C ASP A 26 13.68 5.37 -9.07
N THR A 27 13.32 4.69 -7.97
CA THR A 27 13.62 3.28 -7.74
C THR A 27 12.40 2.54 -7.19
N TYR A 28 12.45 1.21 -7.24
CA TYR A 28 11.43 0.36 -6.60
C TYR A 28 11.31 0.65 -5.10
N GLU A 29 12.43 0.77 -4.38
CA GLU A 29 12.42 1.00 -2.93
C GLU A 29 11.83 2.38 -2.58
N GLU A 30 12.12 3.40 -3.38
CA GLU A 30 11.53 4.73 -3.22
C GLU A 30 10.02 4.70 -3.48
N ALA A 31 9.57 4.07 -4.57
CA ALA A 31 8.14 3.96 -4.86
C ALA A 31 7.40 3.14 -3.79
N LYS A 32 8.04 2.10 -3.23
CA LYS A 32 7.50 1.29 -2.14
C LYS A 32 7.40 2.09 -0.83
N ALA A 33 8.37 2.95 -0.52
CA ALA A 33 8.32 3.83 0.63
C ALA A 33 7.20 4.88 0.47
N ASN A 34 7.10 5.50 -0.71
CA ASN A 34 6.05 6.47 -1.01
C ASN A 34 4.66 5.83 -0.95
N ALA A 35 4.49 4.62 -1.49
CA ALA A 35 3.27 3.83 -1.34
C ALA A 35 2.90 3.58 0.13
N ALA A 36 3.88 3.27 0.97
CA ALA A 36 3.64 3.04 2.39
C ALA A 36 3.14 4.29 3.10
N VAL A 37 3.71 5.45 2.78
CA VAL A 37 3.25 6.75 3.27
C VAL A 37 1.79 6.97 2.87
N SER A 38 1.44 6.79 1.59
CA SER A 38 0.06 6.96 1.12
C SER A 38 -0.94 6.03 1.82
N VAL A 39 -0.55 4.78 2.08
CA VAL A 39 -1.39 3.82 2.82
C VAL A 39 -1.60 4.27 4.27
N LEU A 40 -0.54 4.73 4.96
CA LEU A 40 -0.63 5.20 6.35
C LEU A 40 -1.40 6.52 6.49
N GLU A 41 -1.32 7.41 5.50
CA GLU A 41 -2.13 8.62 5.43
C GLU A 41 -3.61 8.30 5.21
N HIS A 42 -3.89 7.28 4.38
CA HIS A 42 -5.26 6.81 4.11
C HIS A 42 -5.85 6.04 5.30
N PHE A 43 -5.02 5.30 6.05
CA PHE A 43 -5.39 4.56 7.25
C PHE A 43 -4.67 5.11 8.50
N PRO A 44 -4.97 6.35 8.96
CA PRO A 44 -4.18 7.01 10.01
C PRO A 44 -4.23 6.31 11.37
N HIS A 45 -5.24 5.49 11.62
CA HIS A 45 -5.33 4.66 12.83
C HIS A 45 -4.20 3.62 12.93
N ARG A 46 -3.57 3.26 11.80
CA ARG A 46 -2.41 2.36 11.73
C ARG A 46 -1.11 3.04 12.13
N ALA A 47 -0.97 4.33 11.81
CA ALA A 47 0.21 5.12 12.15
C ALA A 47 0.22 5.59 13.62
N ASN A 48 -0.92 5.53 14.31
CA ASN A 48 -1.09 6.11 15.64
C ASN A 48 -0.92 5.06 16.76
N GLY A 49 -0.04 5.32 17.72
CA GLY A 49 0.14 4.50 18.93
C GLY A 49 1.60 4.18 19.23
N GLU A 50 1.84 3.46 20.32
CA GLU A 50 3.20 2.99 20.70
C GLU A 50 3.75 1.95 19.71
N ASP A 51 2.85 1.19 19.07
CA ASP A 51 3.16 0.18 18.04
C ASP A 51 2.71 0.63 16.63
N GLY A 52 2.62 1.94 16.39
CA GLY A 52 2.18 2.50 15.11
C GLY A 52 3.11 2.09 13.96
N GLU A 53 2.53 1.79 12.81
CA GLU A 53 3.30 1.44 11.61
C GLU A 53 4.01 2.64 11.01
N THR A 54 5.20 2.39 10.48
CA THR A 54 6.00 3.34 9.70
C THR A 54 6.14 2.82 8.27
N PRO A 55 6.57 3.66 7.31
CA PRO A 55 6.85 3.19 5.96
C PRO A 55 7.77 1.96 5.90
N GLU A 56 8.68 1.83 6.86
CA GLU A 56 9.62 0.71 6.97
C GLU A 56 8.99 -0.55 7.56
N THR A 57 8.00 -0.41 8.46
CA THR A 57 7.39 -1.55 9.18
C THR A 57 6.03 -1.96 8.64
N LEU A 58 5.39 -1.13 7.82
CA LEU A 58 4.11 -1.41 7.17
C LEU A 58 4.17 -2.73 6.40
N TRP A 59 5.25 -2.95 5.65
CA TRP A 59 5.37 -4.12 4.77
C TRP A 59 5.98 -5.32 5.49
N GLY A 60 5.23 -6.41 5.61
CA GLY A 60 5.73 -7.70 6.08
C GLY A 60 5.92 -7.84 7.59
N GLY A 61 5.34 -6.94 8.38
CA GLY A 61 5.21 -7.11 9.84
C GLY A 61 4.13 -8.13 10.22
N ASP A 62 4.11 -8.56 11.48
CA ASP A 62 3.12 -9.53 12.00
C ASP A 62 1.66 -9.07 11.85
N TYR A 63 1.46 -7.75 11.85
CA TYR A 63 0.18 -7.10 11.59
C TYR A 63 0.21 -6.23 10.33
N GLY A 64 1.32 -6.28 9.58
CA GLY A 64 1.61 -5.44 8.44
C GLY A 64 0.87 -5.84 7.17
N ALA A 65 0.89 -4.95 6.19
CA ALA A 65 0.48 -5.25 4.85
C ALA A 65 1.52 -6.12 4.15
N TYR A 66 1.10 -6.90 3.15
CA TYR A 66 1.99 -7.61 2.27
C TYR A 66 1.79 -7.16 0.83
N VAL A 67 2.89 -7.07 0.09
CA VAL A 67 2.85 -6.80 -1.35
C VAL A 67 2.53 -8.10 -2.07
N VAL A 68 1.36 -8.16 -2.72
CA VAL A 68 0.95 -9.30 -3.56
C VAL A 68 1.39 -9.17 -5.01
N GLY A 69 1.64 -7.95 -5.47
CA GLY A 69 2.04 -7.68 -6.85
C GLY A 69 2.61 -6.28 -7.03
N VAL A 70 3.52 -6.14 -8.00
CA VAL A 70 4.15 -4.87 -8.37
C VAL A 70 4.21 -4.77 -9.88
N PHE A 71 3.76 -3.65 -10.41
CA PHE A 71 3.77 -3.35 -11.84
C PHE A 71 4.52 -2.04 -12.09
N VAL A 72 5.31 -1.98 -13.16
CA VAL A 72 6.15 -0.83 -13.52
C VAL A 72 5.65 -0.23 -14.84
N GLY A 73 5.40 1.08 -14.88
CA GLY A 73 4.93 1.78 -16.07
C GLY A 73 3.91 2.87 -15.76
N ASP A 74 3.37 3.54 -16.80
CA ASP A 74 2.27 4.49 -16.60
C ASP A 74 0.94 3.74 -16.44
N LEU A 75 0.62 3.45 -15.18
CA LEU A 75 -0.63 2.84 -14.81
C LEU A 75 -1.40 3.87 -13.97
N SER A 76 -2.25 4.62 -14.66
CA SER A 76 -3.34 5.36 -14.03
C SER A 76 -4.20 4.39 -13.20
N SER A 77 -5.07 4.96 -12.35
CA SER A 77 -6.14 4.25 -11.64
C SER A 77 -6.97 3.28 -12.51
N GLU A 78 -6.90 3.42 -13.83
CA GLU A 78 -7.60 2.58 -14.83
C GLU A 78 -7.04 1.15 -14.95
N ALA A 79 -5.81 0.90 -14.48
CA ALA A 79 -5.19 -0.44 -14.53
C ALA A 79 -5.70 -1.41 -13.45
N VAL A 80 -6.38 -0.90 -12.42
CA VAL A 80 -6.88 -1.67 -11.29
C VAL A 80 -8.41 -1.65 -11.33
N GLU A 81 -9.03 -2.83 -11.47
CA GLU A 81 -10.49 -2.93 -11.37
C GLU A 81 -10.94 -2.63 -9.93
N GLY A 82 -11.49 -1.43 -9.72
CA GLY A 82 -11.99 -0.93 -8.45
C GLY A 82 -13.07 -1.75 -7.69
N PRO A 83 -13.86 -2.69 -8.27
CA PRO A 83 -14.77 -3.51 -7.45
C PRO A 83 -14.05 -4.52 -6.55
N THR A 84 -12.76 -4.79 -6.77
CA THR A 84 -12.00 -5.82 -6.03
C THR A 84 -10.99 -5.22 -5.05
N PHE A 85 -10.55 -3.98 -5.30
CA PHE A 85 -9.52 -3.32 -4.51
C PHE A 85 -9.95 -1.88 -4.17
N GLU A 86 -9.67 -1.47 -2.94
CA GLU A 86 -9.65 -0.05 -2.63
C GLU A 86 -8.43 0.60 -3.30
N LEU A 87 -8.65 1.69 -4.03
CA LEU A 87 -7.59 2.38 -4.75
C LEU A 87 -7.08 3.58 -3.95
N ILE A 88 -5.77 3.61 -3.72
CA ILE A 88 -5.02 4.68 -3.06
C ILE A 88 -4.07 5.26 -4.13
N ALA A 89 -4.03 6.57 -4.31
CA ALA A 89 -3.22 7.20 -5.37
C ALA A 89 -2.62 8.53 -4.88
#